data_AF-A0AAN6Y128-F1
#
_entry.id   AF-A0AAN6Y128-F1
#
_cell.length_a   1.000
_cell.length_b   1.000
_cell.length_c   1.000
_cell.angle_alpha   90.00
_cell.angle_beta   90.00
_cell.angle_gamma   90.00
#
_symmetry.space_group_name_H-M   'P 1'
#
loop_
_entity.id
_entity.type
_entity.pdbx_description
1 polymer ?
#
loop_
_entity_poly.entity_id
_entity_poly.type
_entity_poly.pdbx_seq_one_letter_code
_entity_poly.pdbx_strand_id
1 'polypeptide(L)'
;MEPFVHLPEYPFVICQTCGYACIANEVATHLGKQHHEIEPNERSRIAKLVEKIPGIIPNQAGLCGFRFPPATTEPIPFIAAPEIDGIRCNECGFVIRTTQGIQKHCRRGRGHVTADVG
;
A
#
# COMPACT_ATOMS: atom_id res chain seq x y z
N MET A 1 -13.50 12.23 4.56
CA MET A 1 -13.69 10.77 4.71
C MET A 1 -12.75 10.32 5.81
N GLU A 2 -12.96 10.77 7.05
CA GLU A 2 -11.99 10.50 8.12
C GLU A 2 -11.80 9.01 8.36
N PRO A 3 -10.57 8.53 8.64
CA PRO A 3 -9.32 9.28 8.81
C PRO A 3 -8.55 9.56 7.50
N PHE A 4 -9.17 9.38 6.34
CA PHE A 4 -8.51 9.50 5.04
C PHE A 4 -8.58 10.91 4.43
N VAL A 5 -7.48 11.29 3.79
CA VAL A 5 -7.40 12.40 2.82
C VAL A 5 -7.07 11.86 1.44
N HIS A 6 -7.60 12.53 0.42
CA HIS A 6 -7.21 12.31 -0.97
C HIS A 6 -6.43 13.53 -1.44
N LEU A 7 -5.25 13.26 -1.99
CA LEU A 7 -4.44 14.25 -2.70
C LEU A 7 -4.68 14.03 -4.21
N PRO A 8 -5.20 15.02 -4.97
CA PRO A 8 -5.60 14.84 -6.37
C PRO A 8 -4.49 14.33 -7.30
N GLU A 9 -3.23 14.54 -6.94
CA GLU A 9 -2.05 14.11 -7.68
C GLU A 9 -1.81 12.60 -7.58
N TYR A 10 -2.47 11.93 -6.63
CA TYR A 10 -2.26 10.51 -6.33
C TYR A 10 -3.55 9.69 -6.50
N PRO A 11 -3.44 8.47 -7.05
CA PRO A 11 -4.59 7.61 -7.30
C PRO A 11 -5.00 6.77 -6.09
N PHE A 12 -4.70 7.23 -4.87
CA PHE A 12 -4.94 6.53 -3.61
C PHE A 12 -5.23 7.53 -2.48
N VAL A 13 -5.82 7.04 -1.39
CA VAL A 13 -6.06 7.84 -0.19
C VAL A 13 -4.97 7.60 0.85
N ILE A 14 -4.76 8.56 1.74
CA ILE A 14 -3.76 8.49 2.81
C ILE A 14 -4.49 8.56 4.15
N CYS A 15 -4.29 7.56 5.00
CA CYS A 15 -4.76 7.56 6.38
C CYS A 15 -3.91 8.55 7.19
N GLN A 16 -4.49 9.64 7.67
CA GLN A 16 -3.75 10.67 8.41
C GLN A 16 -3.30 10.20 9.81
N THR A 17 -4.00 9.23 10.39
CA THR A 17 -3.65 8.69 11.72
C THR A 17 -2.39 7.81 11.66
N CYS A 18 -2.26 6.99 10.61
CA CYS A 18 -1.18 6.01 10.47
C CYS A 18 -0.09 6.44 9.48
N GLY A 19 -0.34 7.46 8.67
CA GLY A 19 0.49 7.84 7.53
C GLY A 19 0.64 6.75 6.47
N TYR A 20 -0.43 5.96 6.24
CA TYR A 20 -0.42 4.82 5.33
C TYR A 20 -1.31 5.09 4.11
N ALA A 21 -0.81 4.78 2.91
CA ALA A 21 -1.55 4.92 1.66
C ALA A 21 -2.39 3.66 1.36
N CYS A 22 -3.66 3.84 0.98
CA CYS A 22 -4.59 2.77 0.63
C CYS A 22 -5.24 3.02 -0.73
N ILE A 23 -5.28 1.97 -1.56
CA ILE A 23 -6.20 1.89 -2.71
C ILE A 23 -7.62 1.56 -2.22
N ALA A 24 -8.64 1.77 -3.05
CA ALA A 24 -10.04 1.76 -2.59
C ALA A 24 -10.43 0.45 -1.87
N ASN A 25 -10.10 -0.71 -2.45
CA ASN A 25 -10.47 -2.01 -1.88
C ASN A 25 -9.73 -2.35 -0.58
N GLU A 26 -8.66 -1.62 -0.24
CA GLU A 26 -7.89 -1.83 0.99
C GLU A 26 -8.46 -1.05 2.17
N VAL A 27 -9.27 -0.01 1.93
CA VAL A 27 -9.76 0.91 2.98
C VAL A 27 -10.48 0.18 4.10
N ALA A 28 -11.49 -0.64 3.78
CA ALA A 28 -12.25 -1.35 4.80
C ALA A 28 -11.38 -2.33 5.60
N THR A 29 -10.44 -3.01 4.92
CA THR A 29 -9.52 -3.96 5.54
C THR A 29 -8.49 -3.25 6.42
N HIS A 30 -7.98 -2.10 5.98
CA HIS A 30 -7.07 -1.26 6.74
C HIS A 30 -7.72 -0.80 8.04
N LEU A 31 -8.93 -0.21 7.95
CA LEU A 31 -9.67 0.23 9.14
C LEU A 31 -9.96 -0.94 10.09
N GLY A 32 -10.34 -2.11 9.56
CA GLY A 32 -10.60 -3.29 10.38
C GLY A 32 -9.38 -3.85 11.12
N LYS A 33 -8.16 -3.56 10.65
CA LYS A 33 -6.91 -4.05 11.25
C LYS A 33 -6.19 -3.02 12.12
N GLN A 34 -6.31 -1.74 11.79
CA GLN A 34 -5.53 -0.67 12.42
C GLN A 34 -6.40 0.30 13.24
N HIS A 35 -7.72 0.31 12.99
CA HIS A 35 -8.68 1.23 13.61
C HIS A 35 -9.91 0.46 14.11
N HIS A 36 -9.68 -0.41 15.10
CA HIS A 36 -10.71 -1.29 15.65
C HIS A 36 -11.89 -0.53 16.26
N GLU A 37 -11.66 0.70 16.71
CA GLU A 37 -12.63 1.65 17.26
C GLU A 37 -13.69 2.13 16.24
N ILE A 38 -13.41 2.02 14.93
CA ILE A 38 -14.37 2.42 13.89
C ILE A 38 -15.35 1.27 13.66
N GLU A 39 -16.63 1.50 13.81
CA GLU A 39 -17.67 0.47 13.63
C GLU A 39 -17.74 -0.10 12.19
N PRO A 40 -18.08 -1.38 11.99
CA PRO A 40 -18.10 -2.02 10.65
C PRO A 40 -18.96 -1.29 9.60
N ASN A 41 -20.11 -0.74 10.02
CA ASN A 41 -20.99 0.05 9.15
C ASN A 41 -20.31 1.34 8.70
N GLU A 42 -19.56 1.98 9.60
CA GLU A 42 -18.82 3.20 9.30
C GLU A 42 -17.63 2.92 8.39
N ARG A 43 -16.90 1.81 8.61
CA ARG A 43 -15.84 1.34 7.69
C ARG A 43 -16.38 1.16 6.26
N SER A 44 -17.56 0.56 6.16
CA SER A 44 -18.24 0.32 4.88
C SER A 44 -18.68 1.62 4.22
N ARG A 45 -19.17 2.58 5.02
CA ARG A 45 -19.53 3.93 4.54
C ARG A 45 -18.30 4.66 3.99
N ILE A 46 -17.19 4.66 4.74
CA ILE A 46 -15.94 5.30 4.32
C ILE A 46 -15.41 4.68 3.02
N ALA A 47 -15.38 3.34 2.92
CA ALA A 47 -14.94 2.66 1.71
C ALA A 47 -15.75 3.07 0.47
N LYS A 48 -17.08 3.13 0.58
CA LYS A 48 -17.96 3.59 -0.51
C LYS A 48 -17.77 5.06 -0.89
N LEU A 49 -17.36 5.90 0.04
CA LEU A 49 -17.02 7.29 -0.27
C LEU A 49 -15.70 7.36 -1.04
N VAL A 50 -14.71 6.56 -0.64
CA VAL A 50 -13.41 6.47 -1.32
C VAL A 50 -13.56 5.94 -2.74
N GLU A 51 -14.38 4.91 -2.96
CA GLU A 51 -14.68 4.36 -4.30
C GLU A 51 -15.26 5.39 -5.29
N LYS A 52 -15.89 6.46 -4.80
CA LYS A 52 -16.49 7.50 -5.64
C LYS A 52 -15.50 8.60 -6.05
N ILE A 53 -14.28 8.57 -5.55
CA ILE A 53 -13.26 9.57 -5.87
C ILE A 53 -12.81 9.39 -7.32
N PRO A 54 -12.89 10.42 -8.18
CA PRO A 54 -12.39 10.34 -9.55
C PRO A 54 -10.90 10.02 -9.59
N GLY A 55 -10.51 9.04 -10.40
CA GLY A 55 -9.10 8.66 -10.59
C GLY A 55 -8.53 7.73 -9.51
N ILE A 56 -9.34 7.30 -8.53
CA ILE A 56 -8.85 6.33 -7.54
C ILE A 56 -8.67 4.95 -8.15
N ILE A 57 -7.56 4.31 -7.81
CA ILE A 57 -7.31 2.93 -8.21
C ILE A 57 -8.09 1.99 -7.28
N PRO A 58 -8.86 1.04 -7.82
CA PRO A 58 -9.64 0.12 -7.01
C PRO A 58 -8.78 -0.99 -6.39
N ASN A 59 -7.80 -1.51 -7.13
CA ASN A 59 -7.08 -2.73 -6.78
C ASN A 59 -5.60 -2.68 -7.18
N GLN A 60 -4.82 -3.63 -6.67
CA GLN A 60 -3.37 -3.69 -6.90
C GLN A 60 -2.99 -3.81 -8.39
N ALA A 61 -3.85 -4.39 -9.24
CA ALA A 61 -3.59 -4.45 -10.67
C ALA A 61 -3.62 -3.06 -11.33
N GLY A 62 -4.44 -2.14 -10.84
CA GLY A 62 -4.41 -0.74 -11.27
C GLY A 62 -3.13 -0.01 -10.86
N LEU A 63 -2.47 -0.46 -9.78
CA LEU A 63 -1.21 0.11 -9.30
C LEU A 63 -0.01 -0.30 -10.18
N CYS A 64 -0.12 -1.38 -10.97
CA CYS A 64 0.97 -1.81 -11.86
C CYS A 64 1.40 -0.72 -12.87
N GLY A 65 0.49 0.18 -13.25
CA GLY A 65 0.80 1.32 -14.11
C GLY A 65 1.29 2.57 -13.38
N PHE A 66 1.23 2.59 -12.04
CA PHE A 66 1.66 3.72 -11.23
C PHE A 66 3.18 3.79 -11.18
N ARG A 67 3.74 4.88 -11.68
CA ARG A 67 5.17 5.15 -11.56
C ARG A 67 5.46 5.75 -10.20
N PHE A 68 6.17 5.00 -9.36
CA PHE A 68 6.66 5.53 -8.10
C PHE A 68 7.56 6.73 -8.34
N PRO A 69 7.45 7.79 -7.50
CA PRO A 69 8.31 8.94 -7.60
C PRO A 69 9.79 8.53 -7.38
N PRO A 70 10.75 9.20 -8.04
CA PRO A 70 12.17 8.98 -7.76
C PRO A 70 12.49 9.29 -6.30
N ALA A 71 13.58 8.69 -5.79
CA ALA A 71 14.00 8.85 -4.39
C ALA A 71 14.34 10.31 -3.98
N THR A 72 14.44 11.22 -4.95
CA THR A 72 14.69 12.65 -4.75
C THR A 72 13.42 13.49 -4.64
N THR A 73 12.24 12.91 -4.88
CA THR A 73 10.97 13.63 -4.72
C THR A 73 10.72 13.93 -3.25
N GLU A 74 10.16 15.11 -2.97
CA GLU A 74 9.73 15.48 -1.63
C GLU A 74 8.75 14.43 -1.06
N PRO A 75 8.78 14.18 0.26
CA PRO A 75 7.86 13.24 0.89
C PRO A 75 6.40 13.59 0.55
N ILE A 76 5.62 12.58 0.17
CA ILE A 76 4.18 12.74 -0.03
C ILE A 76 3.57 13.21 1.31
N PRO A 77 2.82 14.32 1.33
CA PRO A 77 2.21 14.81 2.57
C PRO A 77 1.40 13.73 3.29
N PHE A 78 1.44 13.76 4.62
CA PHE A 78 0.76 12.79 5.51
C PHE A 78 1.30 11.36 5.48
N ILE A 79 2.16 10.97 4.54
CA ILE A 79 2.80 9.65 4.57
C ILE A 79 3.91 9.65 5.62
N ALA A 80 3.97 8.57 6.40
CA ALA A 80 5.02 8.38 7.40
C ALA A 80 6.41 8.33 6.74
N ALA A 81 7.43 8.79 7.46
CA ALA A 81 8.80 8.72 6.97
C ALA A 81 9.20 7.27 6.62
N PRO A 82 10.07 7.07 5.60
CA PRO A 82 10.58 5.75 5.28
C PRO A 82 11.27 5.11 6.47
N GLU A 83 10.99 3.83 6.69
CA GLU A 83 11.65 3.02 7.71
C GLU A 83 13.02 2.54 7.19
N ILE A 84 14.02 2.54 8.07
CA ILE A 84 15.42 2.22 7.71
C ILE A 84 15.81 0.75 7.96
N ASP A 85 14.91 -0.03 8.57
CA ASP A 85 15.13 -1.42 8.97
C ASP A 85 14.56 -2.44 7.96
N GLY A 86 14.26 -2.00 6.74
CA GLY A 86 13.74 -2.84 5.68
C GLY A 86 14.73 -3.91 5.22
N ILE A 87 14.32 -5.17 5.23
CA ILE A 87 15.10 -6.30 4.69
C ILE A 87 14.66 -6.55 3.25
N ARG A 88 15.59 -6.40 2.31
CA ARG A 88 15.37 -6.61 0.87
C ARG A 88 15.68 -8.05 0.46
N CYS A 89 14.83 -8.64 -0.38
CA CYS A 89 15.11 -9.87 -1.11
C CYS A 89 16.14 -9.61 -2.20
N ASN A 90 17.24 -10.34 -2.19
CA ASN A 90 18.31 -10.16 -3.17
C ASN A 90 17.93 -10.60 -4.60
N GLU A 91 16.91 -11.44 -4.76
CA GLU A 91 16.51 -12.00 -6.06
C GLU A 91 15.49 -11.12 -6.80
N CYS A 92 14.49 -10.59 -6.09
CA CYS A 92 13.36 -9.87 -6.70
C CYS A 92 13.18 -8.43 -6.19
N GLY A 93 14.00 -7.99 -5.23
CA GLY A 93 13.93 -6.63 -4.67
C GLY A 93 12.78 -6.40 -3.68
N PHE A 94 11.93 -7.39 -3.38
CA PHE A 94 10.86 -7.28 -2.37
C PHE A 94 11.41 -6.89 -0.99
N VAL A 95 10.82 -5.90 -0.32
CA VAL A 95 11.28 -5.40 0.99
C VAL A 95 10.24 -5.68 2.08
N ILE A 96 10.68 -6.22 3.22
CA ILE A 96 9.86 -6.44 4.42
C ILE A 96 10.71 -6.25 5.68
N ARG A 97 10.10 -5.83 6.78
CA ARG A 97 10.83 -5.55 8.04
C ARG A 97 11.10 -6.78 8.93
N THR A 98 10.49 -7.92 8.63
CA THR A 98 10.59 -9.10 9.49
C THR A 98 11.43 -10.20 8.86
N THR A 99 12.40 -10.73 9.63
CA THR A 99 13.23 -11.86 9.19
C THR A 99 12.39 -13.09 8.83
N GLN A 100 11.33 -13.38 9.60
CA GLN A 100 10.41 -14.48 9.29
C GLN A 100 9.64 -14.23 7.99
N GLY A 101 9.22 -12.98 7.74
CA GLY A 101 8.49 -12.59 6.54
C GLY A 101 9.35 -12.74 5.28
N ILE A 102 10.59 -12.25 5.32
CA ILE A 102 11.52 -12.38 4.18
C ILE A 102 11.89 -13.85 3.94
N GLN A 103 12.11 -14.63 5.00
CA GLN A 103 12.36 -16.07 4.88
C GLN A 103 11.16 -16.80 4.25
N LYS A 104 9.93 -16.49 4.67
CA LYS A 104 8.72 -17.07 4.10
C LYS A 104 8.55 -16.68 2.63
N HIS A 105 8.85 -15.44 2.27
CA HIS A 105 8.87 -14.96 0.89
C HIS A 105 9.88 -15.76 0.05
N CYS A 106 11.17 -15.80 0.45
CA CYS A 106 12.21 -16.54 -0.25
C CYS A 106 11.92 -18.05 -0.34
N ARG A 107 11.26 -18.65 0.66
CA ARG A 107 10.85 -20.07 0.63
C ARG A 107 9.71 -20.34 -0.34
N ARG A 108 8.78 -19.40 -0.52
CA ARG A 108 7.66 -19.51 -1.46
C ARG A 108 8.06 -19.15 -2.90
N GLY A 109 9.12 -18.36 -3.06
CA GLY A 109 9.61 -17.81 -4.33
C GLY A 109 10.48 -18.73 -5.19
N ARG A 110 10.40 -20.07 -5.06
CA ARG A 110 10.97 -20.99 -6.08
C ARG A 110 9.93 -21.41 -7.13
N GLY A 111 9.14 -20.45 -7.60
CA GLY A 111 8.08 -20.65 -8.59
C GLY A 111 8.27 -19.72 -9.80
N HIS A 112 9.04 -20.20 -10.78
CA HIS A 112 9.17 -19.74 -12.17
C HIS A 112 9.60 -18.29 -12.43
N VAL A 113 10.92 -18.08 -12.54
CA VAL A 113 11.49 -17.28 -13.64
C VAL A 113 12.52 -18.18 -14.33
N THR A 114 12.08 -18.86 -15.40
CA THR A 114 13.01 -19.22 -16.48
C THR A 114 13.30 -17.94 -17.23
N ALA A 115 14.33 -17.22 -16.81
CA ALA A 115 15.05 -16.32 -17.69
C ALA A 115 16.23 -17.12 -18.24
N ASP A 116 15.96 -17.89 -19.28
CA ASP A 116 17.00 -18.19 -20.26
C ASP A 116 17.42 -16.84 -20.85
N VAL A 117 18.61 -16.38 -20.46
CA VAL A 117 19.35 -15.36 -21.19
C VAL A 117 20.36 -16.14 -22.03
N GLY A 118 20.04 -16.29 -23.31
CA GLY A 118 20.94 -16.70 -24.38
C GLY A 118 20.87 -15.65 -25.49
#